data_AF-A0A440NNA0-F1
#
_entry.id   AF-A0A440NNA0-F1
#
_cell.length_a   1.000
_cell.length_b   1.000
_cell.length_c   1.000
_cell.angle_alpha   90.00
_cell.angle_beta   90.00
_cell.angle_gamma   90.00
#
_symmetry.space_group_name_H-M   'P 1'
#
loop_
_entity.id
_entity.type
_entity.pdbx_description
1 polymer ?
#
loop_
_entity_poly.entity_id
_entity_poly.type
_entity_poly.pdbx_seq_one_letter_code
_entity_poly.pdbx_strand_id
1 'polypeptide(L)'
;MPVIDIDFEVYKALTMKRETESHSYNDVLREMLGLEGPQREPKKTLIRIPKPGAAWVSKGVTFPDGTDFRATYKGQVFAAKINRGRLIAEGDKRATSLSQAARLITNNSVDGWTFWEVKRPGDLEWRKAGDLRKVE
;
A
#
# COMPACT_ATOMS: atom_id res chain seq x y z
N MET A 1 14.81 -18.24 16.99
CA MET A 1 13.70 -19.10 16.50
C MET A 1 13.85 -20.43 17.20
N PRO A 2 12.80 -20.99 17.79
CA PRO A 2 12.87 -22.35 18.36
C PRO A 2 13.13 -23.36 17.24
N VAL A 3 13.99 -24.34 17.51
CA VAL A 3 14.25 -25.47 16.61
C VAL A 3 13.40 -26.64 17.10
N ILE A 4 12.61 -27.22 16.20
CA ILE A 4 11.76 -28.39 16.47
C ILE A 4 12.24 -29.48 15.54
N ASP A 5 12.68 -30.60 16.10
CA ASP A 5 13.06 -31.78 15.33
C ASP A 5 11.80 -32.58 14.98
N ILE A 6 11.72 -33.03 13.73
CA ILE A 6 10.59 -33.80 13.20
C ILE A 6 11.11 -34.94 12.35
N ASP A 7 10.38 -36.06 12.31
CA ASP A 7 10.75 -37.18 11.46
C ASP A 7 10.47 -36.93 9.96
N PHE A 8 10.98 -37.83 9.13
CA PHE A 8 10.91 -37.71 7.67
C PHE A 8 9.47 -37.74 7.13
N GLU A 9 8.58 -38.53 7.73
CA GLU A 9 7.20 -38.65 7.27
C GLU A 9 6.42 -37.36 7.59
N VAL A 10 6.66 -36.77 8.76
CA VAL A 10 6.10 -35.46 9.13
C VAL A 10 6.59 -34.36 8.17
N TYR A 11 7.90 -34.31 7.87
CA TYR A 11 8.46 -33.34 6.92
C TYR A 11 7.81 -33.46 5.53
N LYS A 12 7.63 -34.69 5.05
CA LYS A 12 6.99 -35.00 3.76
C LYS A 12 5.52 -34.56 3.76
N ALA A 13 4.77 -34.88 4.81
CA ALA A 13 3.37 -34.49 4.96
C ALA A 13 3.21 -32.96 4.95
N LEU A 14 4.07 -32.24 5.66
CA LEU A 14 4.05 -30.77 5.67
C LEU A 14 4.40 -30.19 4.29
N THR A 15 5.33 -30.80 3.57
CA THR A 15 5.73 -30.36 2.22
C THR A 15 4.59 -30.53 1.21
N MET A 16 3.86 -31.65 1.27
CA MET A 16 2.69 -31.90 0.39
C MET A 16 1.56 -30.89 0.59
N LYS A 17 1.44 -30.30 1.78
CA LYS A 17 0.43 -29.27 2.08
C LYS A 17 0.83 -27.86 1.65
N ARG A 18 2.04 -27.65 1.12
CA ARG A 18 2.46 -26.34 0.60
C ARG A 18 1.90 -26.16 -0.81
N GLU A 19 0.82 -25.38 -0.95
CA GLU A 19 0.24 -25.05 -2.25
C GLU A 19 1.13 -24.11 -3.09
N THR A 20 1.94 -23.28 -2.43
CA THR A 20 2.83 -22.31 -3.08
C THR A 20 4.18 -22.23 -2.38
N GLU A 21 5.22 -21.81 -3.10
CA GLU A 21 6.57 -21.65 -2.54
C GLU A 21 6.63 -20.64 -1.39
N SER A 22 5.72 -19.67 -1.38
CA SER A 22 5.60 -18.66 -0.32
C SER A 22 4.88 -19.16 0.94
N HIS A 23 4.31 -20.37 0.92
CA HIS A 23 3.66 -20.98 2.08
C HIS A 23 4.70 -21.68 2.95
N SER A 24 4.98 -21.18 4.16
CA SER A 24 6.02 -21.75 5.03
C SER A 24 5.51 -22.97 5.81
N TYR A 25 6.43 -23.80 6.30
CA TYR A 25 6.09 -24.93 7.18
C TYR A 25 5.34 -24.49 8.44
N ASN A 26 5.70 -23.33 8.99
CA ASN A 26 5.02 -22.77 10.16
C ASN A 26 3.58 -22.35 9.83
N ASP A 27 3.32 -21.84 8.63
CA ASP A 27 1.96 -21.50 8.18
C ASP A 27 1.07 -22.75 8.07
N VAL A 28 1.63 -23.84 7.50
CA VAL A 28 0.94 -25.15 7.41
C VAL A 28 0.59 -25.68 8.81
N LEU A 29 1.53 -25.59 9.76
CA LEU A 29 1.28 -26.01 11.15
C LEU A 29 0.20 -25.15 11.82
N ARG A 30 0.21 -23.83 11.60
CA ARG A 30 -0.80 -22.92 12.18
C ARG A 30 -2.19 -23.18 11.64
N GLU A 31 -2.32 -23.45 10.33
CA GLU A 31 -3.59 -23.85 9.72
C GLU A 31 -4.10 -25.17 10.32
N MET A 32 -3.22 -26.17 10.44
CA MET A 32 -3.58 -27.48 11.02
C MET A 32 -4.02 -27.38 12.49
N LEU A 33 -3.43 -26.47 13.26
CA LEU A 33 -3.75 -26.24 14.67
C LEU A 33 -4.91 -25.27 14.88
N GLY A 34 -5.54 -24.76 13.82
CA GLY A 34 -6.62 -23.77 13.90
C GLY A 34 -6.18 -22.43 14.50
N LEU A 35 -4.89 -22.11 14.43
CA LEU A 35 -4.32 -20.86 14.93
C LEU A 35 -4.45 -19.79 13.83
N GLU A 36 -5.32 -18.81 14.03
CA GLU A 36 -5.72 -17.83 13.01
C GLU A 36 -4.56 -17.26 12.15
N GLY A 37 -4.66 -17.52 10.84
CA GLY A 37 -3.94 -16.88 9.73
C GLY A 37 -2.47 -17.27 9.56
N PRO A 38 -1.94 -17.31 8.32
CA PRO A 38 -0.51 -17.49 8.10
C PRO A 38 0.27 -16.43 8.88
N GLN A 39 1.41 -16.81 9.45
CA GLN A 39 2.47 -15.87 9.81
C GLN A 39 3.09 -15.37 8.51
N ARG A 40 2.27 -14.74 7.65
CA ARG A 40 2.77 -13.66 6.82
C ARG A 40 3.36 -12.71 7.83
N GLU A 41 4.68 -12.70 7.97
CA GLU A 41 5.36 -11.47 8.32
C GLU A 41 4.65 -10.42 7.48
N PRO A 42 3.95 -9.44 8.09
CA PRO A 42 3.48 -8.33 7.30
C PRO A 42 4.76 -7.84 6.65
N LYS A 43 4.87 -7.95 5.31
CA LYS A 43 5.87 -7.20 4.54
C LYS A 43 5.93 -5.88 5.26
N LYS A 44 7.09 -5.57 5.84
CA LYS A 44 7.34 -4.46 6.76
C LYS A 44 7.02 -3.15 6.04
N THR A 45 5.74 -2.94 5.74
CA THR A 45 5.09 -1.66 5.80
C THR A 45 5.27 -1.38 7.26
N LEU A 46 6.34 -0.66 7.56
CA LEU A 46 6.42 0.09 8.78
C LEU A 46 5.07 0.82 8.83
N ILE A 47 4.10 0.25 9.54
CA ILE A 47 2.96 0.99 10.02
C ILE A 47 3.58 1.84 11.13
N ARG A 48 4.40 2.81 10.71
CA ARG A 48 4.76 3.93 11.55
C ARG A 48 3.41 4.56 11.76
N ILE A 49 2.85 4.34 12.94
CA ILE A 49 1.64 5.01 13.40
C ILE A 49 1.91 6.48 13.10
N PRO A 50 1.27 7.06 12.06
CA PRO A 50 1.64 8.38 11.65
C PRO A 50 1.21 9.26 12.82
N LYS A 51 2.19 9.94 13.44
CA LYS A 51 1.89 11.08 14.30
C LYS A 51 0.86 11.95 13.56
N PRO A 52 -0.17 12.50 14.22
CA PRO A 52 -1.05 13.47 13.58
C PRO A 52 -0.17 14.54 12.90
N GLY A 53 -0.31 14.69 11.56
CA GLY A 53 0.58 15.50 10.71
C GLY A 53 1.70 14.75 9.97
N ALA A 54 1.74 13.42 9.97
CA ALA A 54 2.79 12.69 9.27
C ALA A 54 2.65 12.79 7.74
N ALA A 55 3.76 13.09 7.09
CA ALA A 55 3.85 13.06 5.64
C ALA A 55 3.68 11.64 5.09
N TRP A 56 2.88 11.50 4.04
CA TRP A 56 2.70 10.25 3.30
C TRP A 56 3.78 10.13 2.23
N VAL A 57 4.45 8.98 2.17
CA VAL A 57 5.53 8.73 1.20
C VAL A 57 5.04 7.72 0.17
N SER A 58 5.13 8.08 -1.12
CA SER A 58 4.79 7.20 -2.24
C SER A 58 5.95 7.18 -3.25
N LYS A 59 6.50 5.99 -3.51
CA LYS A 59 7.71 5.75 -4.34
C LYS A 59 8.82 6.80 -4.15
N GLY A 60 9.17 7.09 -2.89
CA GLY A 60 10.27 8.03 -2.56
C GLY A 60 9.87 9.50 -2.51
N VAL A 61 8.70 9.89 -3.03
CA VAL A 61 8.20 11.27 -2.91
C VAL A 61 7.40 11.41 -1.62
N THR A 62 7.81 12.37 -0.80
CA THR A 62 7.15 12.68 0.47
C THR A 62 6.14 13.80 0.26
N PHE A 63 4.90 13.57 0.69
CA PHE A 63 3.81 14.52 0.62
C PHE A 63 3.32 14.85 2.03
N PRO A 64 3.38 16.12 2.48
CA PRO A 64 2.92 16.51 3.81
C PRO A 64 1.41 16.31 3.97
N ASP A 65 0.97 16.19 5.22
CA ASP A 65 -0.45 16.16 5.58
C ASP A 65 -1.14 17.45 5.11
N GLY A 66 -2.39 17.35 4.62
CA GLY A 66 -3.09 18.48 4.01
C GLY A 66 -2.69 18.76 2.56
N THR A 67 -1.92 17.87 1.91
CA THR A 67 -1.74 17.94 0.45
C THR A 67 -3.03 17.52 -0.24
N ASP A 68 -3.50 18.37 -1.15
CA ASP A 68 -4.64 18.08 -2.01
C ASP A 68 -4.17 17.51 -3.35
N PHE A 69 -4.96 16.60 -3.88
CA PHE A 69 -4.81 16.01 -5.19
C PHE A 69 -6.10 16.20 -5.97
N ARG A 70 -5.97 16.51 -7.26
CA ARG A 70 -7.11 16.54 -8.17
C ARG A 70 -6.74 15.84 -9.47
N ALA A 71 -7.72 15.23 -10.10
CA ALA A 71 -7.59 14.68 -11.44
C ALA A 71 -8.89 14.87 -12.19
N THR A 72 -8.81 15.25 -13.46
CA THR A 72 -9.98 15.30 -14.33
C THR A 72 -10.02 14.04 -15.18
N TYR A 73 -11.07 13.24 -15.04
CA TYR A 73 -11.25 12.01 -15.80
C TYR A 73 -12.68 11.92 -16.34
N LYS A 74 -12.81 11.70 -17.66
CA LYS A 74 -14.11 11.66 -18.37
C LYS A 74 -15.02 12.86 -18.07
N GLY A 75 -14.44 14.06 -17.94
CA GLY A 75 -15.18 15.29 -17.64
C GLY A 75 -15.61 15.45 -16.17
N GLN A 76 -15.31 14.47 -15.31
CA GLN A 76 -15.51 14.57 -13.87
C GLN A 76 -14.20 14.93 -13.17
N VAL A 77 -14.27 15.85 -12.21
CA VAL A 77 -13.12 16.22 -11.38
C VAL A 77 -13.16 15.39 -10.11
N PHE A 78 -12.16 14.55 -9.94
CA PHE A 78 -11.97 13.72 -8.77
C PHE A 78 -10.97 14.37 -7.84
N ALA A 79 -11.32 14.46 -6.56
CA ALA A 79 -10.44 14.97 -5.52
C ALA A 79 -9.91 13.82 -4.64
N ALA A 80 -8.67 13.95 -4.21
CA ALA A 80 -8.08 13.13 -3.16
C ALA A 80 -7.29 14.04 -2.22
N LYS A 81 -7.17 13.66 -0.95
CA LYS A 81 -6.41 14.45 0.03
C LYS A 81 -5.58 13.57 0.92
N ILE A 82 -4.48 14.10 1.42
CA ILE A 82 -3.71 13.43 2.46
C ILE A 82 -4.29 13.82 3.81
N ASN A 83 -4.77 12.80 4.51
CA ASN A 83 -5.27 12.95 5.86
C ASN A 83 -4.62 11.91 6.76
N ARG A 84 -3.96 12.38 7.82
CA ARG A 84 -3.21 11.56 8.78
C ARG A 84 -2.17 10.66 8.10
N GLY A 85 -1.45 11.20 7.12
CA GLY A 85 -0.43 10.45 6.39
C GLY A 85 -0.98 9.31 5.53
N ARG A 86 -2.26 9.36 5.14
CA ARG A 86 -2.86 8.47 4.15
C ARG A 86 -3.55 9.25 3.05
N LEU A 87 -3.42 8.75 1.83
CA LEU A 87 -4.16 9.27 0.68
C LEU A 87 -5.60 8.76 0.74
N ILE A 88 -6.54 9.68 0.88
CA ILE A 88 -7.97 9.42 0.86
C ILE A 88 -8.52 9.98 -0.44
N ALA A 89 -8.99 9.10 -1.32
CA ALA A 89 -9.66 9.47 -2.55
C ALA A 89 -11.16 9.66 -2.33
N GLU A 90 -11.83 10.19 -3.34
CA GLU A 90 -13.30 10.35 -3.37
C GLU A 90 -14.03 9.07 -2.93
N GLY A 91 -14.98 9.24 -2.01
CA GLY A 91 -15.72 8.14 -1.38
C GLY A 91 -15.05 7.51 -0.16
N ASP A 92 -14.19 8.23 0.57
CA ASP A 92 -13.41 7.76 1.74
C ASP A 92 -12.51 6.55 1.42
N LYS A 93 -12.21 6.34 0.13
CA LYS A 93 -11.43 5.18 -0.30
C LYS A 93 -9.96 5.43 -0.02
N ARG A 94 -9.38 4.60 0.84
CA ARG A 94 -7.98 4.71 1.26
C ARG A 94 -7.07 4.07 0.23
N ALA A 95 -6.11 4.86 -0.27
CA ALA A 95 -5.10 4.40 -1.19
C ALA A 95 -3.72 4.39 -0.53
N THR A 96 -2.94 3.36 -0.82
CA THR A 96 -1.53 3.21 -0.42
C THR A 96 -0.57 3.71 -1.49
N SER A 97 -1.05 4.08 -2.69
CA SER A 97 -0.25 4.63 -3.79
C SER A 97 -1.09 5.47 -4.75
N LEU A 98 -0.46 6.43 -5.45
CA LEU A 98 -1.12 7.29 -6.45
C LEU A 98 -1.79 6.48 -7.57
N SER A 99 -1.12 5.43 -8.06
CA SER A 99 -1.68 4.54 -9.08
C SER A 99 -2.90 3.77 -8.56
N GLN A 100 -2.91 3.39 -7.28
CA GLN A 100 -4.07 2.75 -6.68
C GLN A 100 -5.23 3.74 -6.55
N ALA A 101 -4.97 4.98 -6.12
CA ALA A 101 -5.99 6.03 -6.07
C ALA A 101 -6.59 6.30 -7.46
N ALA A 102 -5.76 6.37 -8.50
CA ALA A 102 -6.22 6.56 -9.86
C ALA A 102 -7.05 5.36 -10.33
N ARG A 103 -6.61 4.14 -10.05
CA ARG A 103 -7.34 2.90 -10.37
C ARG A 103 -8.68 2.79 -9.64
N LEU A 104 -8.81 3.34 -8.43
CA LEU A 104 -10.09 3.39 -7.71
C LEU A 104 -11.14 4.28 -8.39
N ILE A 105 -10.69 5.21 -9.25
CA ILE A 105 -11.52 6.16 -10.00
C ILE A 105 -11.74 5.67 -11.43
N THR A 106 -10.65 5.36 -12.14
CA THR A 106 -10.70 4.97 -13.55
C THR A 106 -11.12 3.52 -13.76
N ASN A 107 -11.12 2.71 -12.69
CA ASN A 107 -11.26 1.26 -12.70
C ASN A 107 -10.28 0.56 -13.67
N ASN A 108 -9.19 1.23 -14.03
CA ASN A 108 -8.19 0.76 -14.99
C ASN A 108 -6.78 1.01 -14.47
N SER A 109 -5.80 0.28 -14.99
CA SER A 109 -4.39 0.50 -14.68
C SER A 109 -3.91 1.76 -15.40
N VAL A 110 -3.82 2.86 -14.67
CA VAL A 110 -3.32 4.15 -15.18
C VAL A 110 -2.13 4.64 -14.36
N ASP A 111 -1.26 5.41 -15.01
CA ASP A 111 -0.13 6.05 -14.35
C ASP A 111 -0.58 7.18 -13.43
N GLY A 112 -0.72 6.86 -12.14
CA GLY A 112 -1.13 7.81 -11.11
C GLY A 112 -0.26 9.08 -11.06
N TRP A 113 1.01 9.01 -11.46
CA TRP A 113 1.92 10.17 -11.45
C TRP A 113 1.56 11.23 -12.49
N THR A 114 1.09 10.82 -13.67
CA THR A 114 0.66 11.76 -14.72
C THR A 114 -0.82 12.12 -14.59
N PHE A 115 -1.59 11.22 -13.98
CA PHE A 115 -3.02 11.38 -13.77
C PHE A 115 -3.36 12.43 -12.71
N TRP A 116 -2.59 12.46 -11.62
CA TRP A 116 -2.85 13.34 -10.49
C TRP A 116 -2.09 14.66 -10.59
N GLU A 117 -2.81 15.75 -10.38
CA GLU A 117 -2.24 17.05 -9.99
C GLU A 117 -2.21 17.13 -8.47
N VAL A 118 -1.19 17.79 -7.94
CA VAL A 118 -0.87 17.93 -6.52
C VAL A 118 -0.80 19.40 -6.17
N LYS A 119 -1.38 19.76 -5.03
CA LYS A 119 -1.19 21.05 -4.39
C LYS A 119 -0.78 20.82 -2.95
N ARG A 120 0.48 21.10 -2.63
CA ARG A 120 1.01 20.99 -1.27
C ARG A 120 0.54 22.19 -0.43
N PRO A 121 0.46 22.05 0.91
CA PRO A 121 0.29 23.18 1.81
C PRO A 121 1.51 24.11 1.70
N GLY A 122 1.39 25.15 0.86
CA GLY A 122 2.47 26.08 0.52
C GLY A 122 2.63 26.33 -0.99
N ASP A 123 2.12 25.44 -1.84
CA ASP A 123 2.06 25.66 -3.28
C ASP A 123 0.85 26.53 -3.64
N LEU A 124 1.08 27.56 -4.44
CA LEU A 124 0.03 28.45 -4.96
C LEU A 124 -0.76 27.77 -6.10
N GLU A 125 -0.07 26.98 -6.91
CA GLU A 125 -0.61 26.35 -8.11
C GLU A 125 -0.61 24.82 -8.04
N TRP A 126 -1.48 24.21 -8.83
CA TRP A 126 -1.53 22.76 -8.99
C TRP A 126 -0.42 22.31 -9.94
N ARG A 127 0.38 21.33 -9.54
CA ARG A 127 1.44 20.76 -10.38
C ARG A 127 1.22 19.27 -10.59
N LYS A 128 1.63 18.73 -11.74
CA LYS A 128 1.54 17.28 -11.97
C LYS A 128 2.42 16.52 -10.97
N ALA A 129 1.91 15.43 -10.41
CA ALA A 129 2.65 14.61 -9.45
C ALA A 129 3.96 14.06 -10.03
N GLY A 130 3.99 13.76 -11.33
CA GLY A 130 5.18 13.31 -12.05
C GLY A 130 6.32 14.34 -12.08
N ASP A 131 6.01 15.63 -12.00
CA ASP A 131 7.02 16.69 -11.97
C ASP A 131 7.78 16.70 -10.63
N LEU A 132 7.10 16.31 -9.55
CA LEU A 132 7.69 16.18 -8.21
C LEU A 132 8.70 15.04 -8.10
N ARG A 133 8.73 14.11 -9.07
CA ARG A 133 9.72 13.04 -9.13
C ARG A 133 11.04 13.48 -9.79
N LYS A 134 11.08 14.66 -10.42
CA LYS A 134 12.27 15.18 -11.11
C LYS A 134 13.28 15.91 -10.21
N VAL A 135 13.02 16.05 -8.92
CA VAL A 135 13.92 16.79 -8.03
C VAL A 135 14.86 15.82 -7.33
N GLU A 136 16.09 15.77 -7.86
CA GLU A 136 17.36 15.20 -7.38
C GLU A 136 17.46 13.70 -7.07
#